data_AF-A0A916I9K3-F1
#
_entry.id   AF-A0A916I9K3-F1
#
_cell.length_a   1.000
_cell.length_b   1.000
_cell.length_c   1.000
_cell.angle_alpha   90.00
_cell.angle_beta   90.00
_cell.angle_gamma   90.00
#
_symmetry.space_group_name_H-M   'P 1'
#
loop_
_entity.id
_entity.type
_entity.pdbx_description
1 polymer ?
#
loop_
_entity_poly.entity_id
_entity_poly.type
_entity_poly.pdbx_seq_one_letter_code
_entity_poly.pdbx_strand_id
1 'polypeptide(L)'
;MMTKPILEKLAKEYDGKVQFMPVNADESRDVLEQFKVYGIPTVITLRDGKEVGRVTGAQSESGYRAMFEALAEGKEVKVPLTSFDRMLRLGAGAVFMIMGIATDNWLVAGIGGIIAFMGVYDRCPIWQAVTGMFKKRA
;
A
#
# COMPACT_ATOMS: atom_id res chain seq x y z
N MET A 1 14.87 7.95 14.90
CA MET A 1 14.75 6.96 13.80
C MET A 1 15.59 7.39 12.61
N MET A 2 16.32 6.46 11.98
CA MET A 2 17.14 6.71 10.77
C MET A 2 16.34 7.26 9.58
N THR A 3 15.01 7.07 9.57
CA THR A 3 14.08 7.55 8.55
C THR A 3 13.95 9.08 8.51
N LYS A 4 13.99 9.74 9.67
CA LYS A 4 13.75 11.19 9.80
C LYS A 4 14.71 12.04 8.94
N PRO A 5 16.04 11.87 9.01
CA PRO A 5 16.96 12.70 8.21
C PRO A 5 16.81 12.48 6.69
N ILE A 6 16.42 11.28 6.25
CA ILE A 6 16.17 10.99 4.82
C ILE A 6 14.95 11.78 4.34
N LEU A 7 13.86 11.76 5.11
CA LEU A 7 12.64 12.49 4.77
C LEU A 7 12.86 14.01 4.80
N GLU A 8 13.61 14.53 5.78
CA GLU A 8 13.94 15.96 5.86
C GLU A 8 14.82 16.41 4.69
N LYS A 9 15.78 15.59 4.26
CA LYS A 9 16.60 15.86 3.07
C LYS A 9 15.74 15.95 1.82
N LEU A 10 14.85 14.98 1.60
CA LEU A 10 13.94 14.97 0.46
C LEU A 10 12.94 16.13 0.53
N ALA A 11 12.43 16.46 1.72
CA ALA A 11 11.55 17.62 1.91
C ALA A 11 12.22 18.93 1.47
N LYS A 12 13.53 19.11 1.75
CA LYS A 12 14.29 20.27 1.26
C LYS A 12 14.51 20.24 -0.25
N GLU A 13 14.76 19.06 -0.82
CA GLU A 13 15.01 18.90 -2.26
C GLU A 13 13.74 19.19 -3.10
N TYR A 14 12.58 18.83 -2.57
CA TYR A 14 11.27 19.03 -3.20
C TYR A 14 10.50 20.23 -2.61
N ASP A 15 11.21 21.16 -1.97
CA ASP A 15 10.61 22.35 -1.38
C ASP A 15 9.84 23.16 -2.44
N GLY A 16 8.67 23.67 -2.06
CA GLY A 16 7.73 24.34 -2.97
C GLY A 16 6.96 23.43 -3.94
N LYS A 17 7.31 22.14 -4.05
CA LYS A 17 6.54 21.14 -4.84
C LYS A 17 5.74 20.18 -3.97
N VAL A 18 6.31 19.78 -2.83
CA VAL A 18 5.70 18.83 -1.90
C VAL A 18 5.79 19.39 -0.49
N GLN A 19 4.65 19.49 0.19
CA GLN A 19 4.62 19.86 1.60
C GLN A 19 4.90 18.64 2.47
N PHE A 20 5.95 18.70 3.28
CA PHE A 20 6.27 17.67 4.27
C PHE A 20 5.75 18.07 5.65
N MET A 21 4.93 17.22 6.27
CA MET A 21 4.38 17.46 7.60
C MET A 21 4.77 16.31 8.54
N PRO A 22 5.77 16.51 9.40
CA PRO A 22 6.11 15.53 10.42
C PRO A 22 5.02 15.51 11.50
N VAL A 23 4.51 14.32 11.82
CA VAL A 23 3.51 14.11 12.87
C VAL A 23 4.11 13.23 13.96
N ASN A 24 3.97 13.65 15.22
CA ASN A 24 4.40 12.86 16.37
C ASN A 24 3.28 11.90 16.79
N ALA A 25 3.57 10.60 16.76
CA ALA A 25 2.62 9.55 17.12
C ALA A 25 2.16 9.60 18.58
N ASP A 26 3.02 10.07 19.49
CA ASP A 26 2.71 10.11 20.92
C ASP A 26 1.77 11.27 21.28
N GLU A 27 1.87 12.38 20.54
CA GLU A 27 1.11 13.61 20.79
C GLU A 27 -0.17 13.70 19.96
N SER A 28 -0.21 13.06 18.78
CA SER A 28 -1.27 13.25 17.78
C SER A 28 -2.17 12.02 17.61
N ARG A 29 -2.64 11.43 18.71
CA ARG A 29 -3.46 10.19 18.68
C ARG A 29 -4.70 10.31 17.78
N ASP A 30 -5.40 11.43 17.82
CA ASP A 30 -6.60 11.66 17.00
C ASP A 30 -6.30 11.58 15.50
N VAL A 31 -5.14 12.11 15.08
CA VAL A 31 -4.67 12.04 13.69
C VAL A 31 -4.35 10.60 13.31
N LEU A 32 -3.70 9.85 14.21
CA LEU A 32 -3.39 8.44 13.97
C LEU A 32 -4.67 7.61 13.81
N GLU A 33 -5.69 7.85 14.64
CA GLU A 33 -6.98 7.18 14.52
C GLU A 33 -7.72 7.56 13.22
N GLN A 34 -7.76 8.85 12.89
CA GLN A 34 -8.39 9.35 11.67
C GLN A 34 -7.80 8.72 10.41
N PHE A 35 -6.47 8.64 10.34
CA PHE A 35 -5.75 8.04 9.23
C PHE A 35 -5.52 6.53 9.41
N LYS A 36 -6.04 5.91 10.47
CA LYS A 36 -5.91 4.48 10.77
C LYS A 36 -4.45 4.00 10.72
N VAL A 37 -3.58 4.71 11.44
CA VAL A 37 -2.14 4.41 11.56
C VAL A 37 -1.93 3.51 12.77
N TYR A 38 -1.65 2.23 12.52
CA TYR A 38 -1.45 1.22 13.57
C TYR A 38 0.03 0.86 13.82
N GLY A 39 0.94 1.36 12.98
CA GLY A 39 2.36 1.04 13.07
C GLY A 39 3.24 2.22 12.69
N ILE A 40 4.37 2.36 13.38
CA ILE A 40 5.36 3.41 13.13
C ILE A 40 6.70 2.79 12.66
N PRO A 41 7.43 3.44 11.73
CA PRO A 41 7.06 4.68 11.04
C PRO A 41 6.01 4.43 9.94
N THR A 42 5.09 5.36 9.73
CA THR A 42 4.18 5.37 8.57
C THR A 42 4.27 6.72 7.86
N VAL A 43 4.38 6.68 6.53
CA VAL A 43 4.38 7.86 5.66
C VAL A 43 3.13 7.80 4.79
N ILE A 44 2.32 8.85 4.84
CA ILE A 44 1.09 8.99 4.07
C ILE A 44 1.29 10.11 3.07
N THR A 45 0.90 9.88 1.82
CA THR A 45 0.91 10.89 0.75
C THR A 45 -0.52 11.35 0.49
N LEU A 46 -0.72 12.66 0.60
CA LEU A 46 -2.01 13.32 0.42
C LEU A 46 -1.95 14.23 -0.79
N ARG A 47 -3.03 14.26 -1.58
CA ARG A 47 -3.28 15.27 -2.62
C ARG A 47 -4.73 15.72 -2.53
N ASP A 48 -4.95 17.03 -2.50
CA ASP A 48 -6.29 17.64 -2.39
C ASP A 48 -7.11 17.07 -1.21
N GLY A 49 -6.43 16.82 -0.08
CA GLY A 49 -7.04 16.25 1.13
C GLY A 49 -7.38 14.75 1.03
N LYS A 50 -7.05 14.08 -0.07
CA LYS A 50 -7.28 12.63 -0.26
C LYS A 50 -5.97 11.86 -0.15
N GLU A 51 -6.02 10.72 0.52
CA GLU A 51 -4.93 9.75 0.54
C GLU A 51 -4.71 9.19 -0.86
N VAL A 52 -3.55 9.53 -1.44
CA VAL A 52 -3.12 8.97 -2.72
C VAL A 52 -2.15 7.81 -2.53
N GLY A 53 -1.53 7.67 -1.35
CA GLY A 53 -0.64 6.57 -1.05
C GLY A 53 -0.23 6.47 0.42
N ARG A 54 0.26 5.30 0.81
CA ARG A 54 0.72 5.01 2.17
C ARG A 54 1.82 3.97 2.16
N VAL A 55 2.82 4.18 3.01
CA VAL A 55 3.84 3.18 3.31
C VAL A 55 3.99 3.06 4.81
N THR A 56 3.83 1.84 5.32
CA THR A 56 4.09 1.51 6.73
C THR A 56 5.39 0.70 6.82
N GLY A 57 6.26 1.10 7.74
CA GLY A 57 7.63 0.59 7.89
C GLY A 57 8.68 1.49 7.22
N ALA A 58 9.95 1.28 7.59
CA ALA A 58 11.05 2.05 7.03
C ALA A 58 11.38 1.58 5.60
N GLN A 59 11.51 2.53 4.67
CA GLN A 59 11.97 2.29 3.30
C GLN A 59 13.39 2.83 3.08
N SER A 60 13.99 2.47 1.93
CA SER A 60 15.20 3.09 1.41
C SER A 60 14.95 4.55 0.97
N GLU A 61 16.01 5.34 0.85
CA GLU A 61 15.93 6.69 0.27
C GLU A 61 15.31 6.68 -1.13
N SER A 62 15.63 5.69 -1.96
CA SER A 62 15.03 5.54 -3.29
C SER A 62 13.52 5.33 -3.25
N GLY A 63 13.02 4.57 -2.28
CA GLY A 63 11.58 4.36 -2.10
C GLY A 63 10.86 5.64 -1.71
N TYR A 64 11.41 6.40 -0.76
CA TYR A 64 10.84 7.70 -0.39
C TYR A 64 10.94 8.71 -1.53
N ARG A 65 12.07 8.77 -2.24
CA ARG A 65 12.25 9.67 -3.40
C ARG A 65 11.19 9.47 -4.46
N ALA A 66 10.88 8.21 -4.81
CA ALA A 66 9.82 7.89 -5.76
C ALA A 66 8.44 8.39 -5.30
N MET A 67 8.16 8.40 -3.99
CA MET A 67 6.91 8.94 -3.44
C MET A 67 6.84 10.47 -3.59
N PHE A 68 7.94 11.17 -3.29
CA PHE A 68 8.03 12.64 -3.45
C PHE A 68 7.91 13.04 -4.92
N GLU A 69 8.60 12.33 -5.81
CA GLU A 69 8.55 12.57 -7.27
C GLU A 69 7.14 12.36 -7.82
N ALA A 70 6.49 11.25 -7.46
CA ALA A 70 5.12 10.98 -7.91
C ALA A 70 4.10 11.99 -7.37
N LEU A 71 4.33 12.54 -6.17
CA LEU A 71 3.54 13.65 -5.64
C LEU A 71 3.76 14.95 -6.42
N ALA A 72 5.02 15.31 -6.68
CA ALA A 72 5.41 16.52 -7.40
C ALA A 72 4.90 16.53 -8.85
N GLU A 73 4.83 15.37 -9.50
CA GLU A 73 4.37 15.24 -10.89
C GLU A 73 2.84 15.20 -11.05
N GLY A 74 2.06 15.27 -9.98
CA GLY A 74 0.60 15.24 -10.11
C GLY A 74 0.05 13.85 -10.48
N LYS A 75 0.86 12.78 -10.45
CA LYS A 75 0.42 11.40 -10.79
C LYS A 75 -0.23 10.71 -9.58
N GLU A 76 -1.29 9.93 -9.78
CA GLU A 76 -1.85 9.10 -8.70
C GLU A 76 -0.76 8.10 -8.26
N VAL A 77 -0.28 8.24 -7.02
CA VAL A 77 0.73 7.34 -6.46
C VAL A 77 0.05 6.01 -6.12
N LYS A 78 -0.20 5.14 -7.11
CA LYS A 78 -0.63 3.77 -6.83
C LYS A 78 0.50 3.09 -6.06
N VAL A 79 0.47 3.15 -4.72
CA VAL A 79 1.45 2.45 -3.90
C VAL A 79 1.20 0.97 -4.14
N PRO A 80 2.13 0.25 -4.80
CA PRO A 80 1.95 -1.17 -5.01
C PRO A 80 1.90 -1.83 -3.63
N LEU A 81 0.85 -2.61 -3.37
CA LEU A 81 0.76 -3.50 -2.22
C LEU A 81 2.11 -4.19 -2.01
N THR A 82 2.61 -4.15 -0.77
CA THR A 82 3.96 -4.64 -0.42
C THR A 82 4.12 -6.10 -0.84
N SER A 83 5.29 -6.47 -1.36
CA SER A 83 5.59 -7.82 -1.85
C SER A 83 5.33 -8.91 -0.80
N PHE A 84 5.38 -8.55 0.49
CA PHE A 84 5.15 -9.45 1.61
C PHE A 84 3.66 -9.83 1.79
N ASP A 85 2.72 -8.89 1.64
CA ASP A 85 1.26 -9.18 1.68
C ASP A 85 0.84 -10.11 0.53
N ARG A 86 1.52 -9.97 -0.60
CA ARG A 86 1.30 -10.81 -1.79
C ARG A 86 1.83 -12.21 -1.57
N MET A 87 3.02 -12.35 -1.00
CA MET A 87 3.60 -13.64 -0.65
C MET A 87 2.78 -14.36 0.43
N LEU A 88 2.26 -13.63 1.41
CA LEU A 88 1.41 -14.18 2.45
C LEU A 88 0.06 -14.67 1.91
N ARG A 89 -0.57 -13.94 0.99
CA ARG A 89 -1.84 -14.36 0.33
C ARG A 89 -1.65 -15.56 -0.60
N LEU A 90 -0.56 -15.59 -1.36
CA LEU A 90 -0.23 -16.74 -2.22
C LEU A 90 0.13 -17.99 -1.40
N GLY A 91 0.91 -17.80 -0.33
CA GLY A 91 1.24 -18.87 0.61
C GLY A 91 0.00 -19.42 1.30
N ALA A 92 -0.85 -18.55 1.85
CA ALA A 92 -2.10 -18.96 2.49
C ALA A 92 -3.04 -19.67 1.50
N GLY A 93 -3.22 -19.14 0.29
CA GLY A 93 -4.05 -19.75 -0.75
C GLY A 93 -3.57 -21.14 -1.17
N ALA A 94 -2.25 -21.31 -1.35
CA ALA A 94 -1.65 -22.61 -1.67
C ALA A 94 -1.83 -23.62 -0.52
N VAL A 95 -1.66 -23.19 0.73
CA VAL A 95 -1.87 -24.03 1.92
C VAL A 95 -3.32 -24.51 2.00
N PHE A 96 -4.30 -23.61 1.85
CA PHE A 96 -5.71 -23.99 1.86
C PHE A 96 -6.09 -24.90 0.68
N MET A 97 -5.50 -24.70 -0.50
CA MET A 97 -5.74 -25.56 -1.67
C MET A 97 -5.18 -26.97 -1.45
N ILE A 98 -3.93 -27.09 -0.96
CA ILE A 98 -3.29 -28.38 -0.66
C ILE A 98 -4.06 -29.10 0.46
N MET A 99 -4.46 -28.36 1.51
CA MET A 99 -5.24 -28.92 2.62
C MET A 99 -6.63 -29.38 2.19
N GLY A 100 -7.29 -28.65 1.28
CA GLY A 100 -8.58 -29.05 0.71
C GLY A 100 -8.49 -30.32 -0.12
N ILE A 101 -7.44 -30.46 -0.94
CA ILE A 101 -7.20 -31.69 -1.73
C ILE A 101 -6.86 -32.87 -0.82
N ALA A 102 -6.04 -32.66 0.22
CA ALA A 102 -5.65 -33.71 1.16
C ALA A 102 -6.80 -34.20 2.06
N THR A 103 -7.87 -33.41 2.21
CA THR A 103 -9.04 -33.75 3.04
C THR A 103 -10.30 -34.09 2.23
N ASP A 104 -10.18 -34.24 0.90
CA ASP A 104 -11.31 -34.38 -0.05
C ASP A 104 -12.41 -33.31 0.13
N ASN A 105 -12.04 -32.16 0.71
CA ASN A 105 -12.96 -31.09 1.04
C ASN A 105 -12.96 -30.05 -0.08
N TRP A 106 -13.85 -30.27 -1.06
CA TRP A 106 -14.06 -29.40 -2.21
C TRP A 106 -14.32 -27.94 -1.83
N LEU A 107 -15.00 -27.67 -0.72
CA LEU A 107 -15.26 -26.30 -0.24
C LEU A 107 -13.96 -25.59 0.18
N VAL A 108 -13.08 -26.28 0.90
CA VAL A 108 -11.79 -25.73 1.36
C VAL A 108 -10.84 -25.55 0.17
N ALA A 109 -10.83 -26.48 -0.77
CA ALA A 109 -10.07 -26.35 -2.02
C ALA A 109 -10.56 -25.16 -2.86
N GLY A 110 -11.87 -24.93 -2.95
CA GLY A 110 -12.48 -23.79 -3.62
C GLY A 110 -12.12 -22.45 -2.96
N ILE A 111 -12.20 -22.36 -1.64
CA ILE A 111 -11.81 -21.15 -0.88
C ILE A 111 -10.31 -20.89 -1.05
N GLY A 112 -9.47 -21.92 -0.98
CA GLY A 112 -8.02 -21.80 -1.23
C GLY A 112 -7.71 -21.29 -2.63
N GLY A 113 -8.44 -21.77 -3.66
CA GLY A 113 -8.37 -21.26 -5.02
C GLY A 113 -8.75 -19.79 -5.15
N ILE A 114 -9.81 -19.34 -4.49
CA ILE A 114 -10.23 -17.93 -4.48
C ILE A 114 -9.18 -17.05 -3.80
N ILE A 115 -8.64 -17.46 -2.65
CA ILE A 115 -7.62 -16.71 -1.91
C ILE A 115 -6.33 -16.62 -2.72
N ALA A 116 -5.90 -17.72 -3.35
CA ALA A 116 -4.74 -17.74 -4.25
C ALA A 116 -4.95 -16.82 -5.46
N PHE A 117 -6.14 -16.86 -6.07
CA PHE A 117 -6.50 -16.01 -7.20
C PHE A 117 -6.52 -14.52 -6.81
N MET A 118 -7.06 -14.17 -5.64
CA MET A 118 -7.00 -12.81 -5.09
C MET A 118 -5.57 -12.34 -4.78
N GLY A 119 -4.62 -13.25 -4.55
CA GLY A 119 -3.19 -12.93 -4.41
C GLY A 119 -2.51 -12.57 -5.74
N VAL A 120 -3.01 -13.06 -6.88
CA VAL A 120 -2.46 -12.82 -8.24
C VAL A 120 -3.21 -11.72 -9.01
N TYR A 121 -4.46 -11.46 -8.62
CA TYR A 121 -5.42 -10.60 -9.34
C TYR A 121 -4.93 -9.17 -9.62
N ASP A 122 -4.17 -8.57 -8.71
CA ASP A 122 -3.64 -7.20 -8.87
C ASP A 122 -2.71 -7.03 -10.08
N ARG A 123 -2.24 -8.12 -10.69
CA ARG A 123 -1.36 -8.12 -11.86
C ARG A 123 -2.07 -8.30 -13.20
N CYS A 124 -3.38 -8.51 -13.21
CA CYS A 124 -4.13 -8.61 -14.46
C CYS A 124 -4.41 -7.21 -15.04
N PRO A 125 -3.83 -6.84 -16.20
CA PRO A 125 -4.08 -5.54 -16.84
C PRO A 125 -5.56 -5.31 -17.18
N ILE A 126 -6.31 -6.39 -17.37
CA ILE A 126 -7.76 -6.37 -17.63
C ILE A 126 -8.54 -5.82 -16.42
N TRP A 127 -8.16 -6.15 -15.19
CA TRP A 127 -8.89 -5.71 -14.00
C TRP A 127 -8.61 -4.25 -13.61
N GLN A 128 -7.40 -3.77 -13.87
CA GLN A 128 -7.07 -2.34 -13.81
C GLN A 128 -7.89 -1.53 -14.84
N ALA A 129 -8.11 -2.09 -16.04
CA ALA A 129 -8.93 -1.45 -17.06
C ALA A 129 -10.43 -1.42 -16.69
N VAL A 130 -10.96 -2.51 -16.12
CA VAL A 130 -12.37 -2.62 -15.72
C VAL A 130 -12.70 -1.72 -14.52
N THR A 131 -11.87 -1.69 -13.47
CA THR A 131 -12.09 -0.80 -12.31
C THR A 131 -11.98 0.68 -12.67
N GLY A 132 -11.07 1.03 -13.58
CA GLY A 132 -10.98 2.39 -14.14
C GLY A 132 -12.24 2.81 -14.90
N MET A 133 -12.91 1.85 -15.56
CA MET A 133 -14.15 2.10 -16.30
C MET A 133 -15.37 2.29 -15.37
N PHE A 134 -15.42 1.56 -14.24
CA PHE A 134 -16.49 1.72 -13.24
C PHE A 134 -16.40 3.06 -12.48
N LYS A 135 -15.19 3.55 -12.18
CA LYS A 135 -15.00 4.82 -11.46
C LYS A 135 -15.35 6.05 -12.31
N LYS A 136 -15.40 5.93 -13.64
CA LYS A 136 -15.83 7.01 -14.55
C LYS A 136 -17.35 7.17 -14.67
N ARG A 137 -18.13 6.24 -14.09
CA ARG A 137 -19.60 6.20 -14.18
C ARG A 137 -20.32 6.47 -12.85
N ALA A 138 -19.59 6.81 -11.78
CA ALA A 138 -20.13 7.20 -10.48
C ALA A 138 -19.76 8.64 -10.15
#